data_AF-A0A7C2NYU0-F1
#
_entry.id   AF-A0A7C2NYU0-F1
#
_cell.length_a   1.000
_cell.length_b   1.000
_cell.length_c   1.000
_cell.angle_alpha   90.00
_cell.angle_beta   90.00
_cell.angle_gamma   90.00
#
_symmetry.space_group_name_H-M   'P 1'
#
loop_
_entity.id
_entity.type
_entity.pdbx_description
1 polymer ?
#
loop_
_entity_poly.entity_id
_entity_poly.type
_entity_poly.pdbx_seq_one_letter_code
_entity_poly.pdbx_strand_id
1 'polypeptide(L)'
;MGLSLCYEIRQRTDAAGARRIVGKLRDLALSLDFDEVSELIEFRGEPGEHRDDETERLLSIFGSQYGQKTMPDGQEIWVPINPRHVVCFAIQPTRGSETAQVGLAAHPAVVEYEHLGTTHYIETGLAGVYSWSQCCKTQYAGLKQYGGVANFLRAHLGLVAFLDQARQTGLSIEVSDDSGYWADRDRTKLEQSLDRWNGLIAAFAGQLKDRLGTDAETGVQAPIFTAPDFEHLEAKGLADWSEPEEEDEASP
;
A
#
# COMPACT_ATOMS: atom_id res chain seq x y z
N MET A 1 3.53 -9.03 -4.75
CA MET A 1 3.84 -8.08 -5.85
C MET A 1 2.56 -7.78 -6.61
N GLY A 2 2.43 -6.57 -7.13
CA GLY A 2 1.26 -6.12 -7.85
C GLY A 2 1.27 -4.60 -8.06
N LEU A 3 0.41 -4.07 -8.93
CA LEU A 3 0.33 -2.64 -9.23
C LEU A 3 -0.25 -1.89 -8.01
N SER A 4 0.64 -1.28 -7.24
CA SER A 4 0.33 -0.61 -5.98
C SER A 4 0.58 0.89 -6.07
N LEU A 5 -0.25 1.66 -5.36
CA LEU A 5 0.01 3.05 -5.04
C LEU A 5 0.37 3.13 -3.55
N CYS A 6 1.64 3.37 -3.27
CA CYS A 6 2.17 3.57 -1.93
C CYS A 6 2.33 5.06 -1.64
N TYR A 7 1.99 5.48 -0.43
CA TYR A 7 2.15 6.86 -0.01
C TYR A 7 2.56 6.97 1.44
N GLU A 8 3.30 8.03 1.72
CA GLU A 8 3.66 8.46 3.05
C GLU A 8 3.16 9.89 3.28
N ILE A 9 2.50 10.11 4.41
CA ILE A 9 1.98 11.41 4.85
C ILE A 9 2.72 11.79 6.13
N ARG A 10 3.29 12.99 6.17
CA ARG A 10 3.92 13.55 7.38
C ARG A 10 3.42 14.94 7.69
N GLN A 11 3.23 15.22 8.98
CA GLN A 11 2.88 16.55 9.48
C GLN A 11 3.40 16.78 10.89
N ARG A 12 3.99 17.95 11.14
CA ARG A 12 4.21 18.46 12.50
C ARG A 12 2.92 19.05 13.04
N THR A 13 2.36 18.42 14.06
CA THR A 13 1.09 18.83 14.69
C THR A 13 0.92 18.18 16.07
N ASP A 14 -0.02 18.69 16.86
CA ASP A 14 -0.55 18.01 18.04
C ASP A 14 -1.71 17.07 17.68
N ALA A 15 -2.23 16.36 18.68
CA ALA A 15 -3.33 15.40 18.52
C ALA A 15 -4.62 16.06 17.97
N ALA A 16 -4.94 17.27 18.42
CA ALA A 16 -6.13 17.99 17.96
C ALA A 16 -6.00 18.40 16.49
N GLY A 17 -4.81 18.83 16.07
CA GLY A 17 -4.51 19.13 14.67
C GLY A 17 -4.49 17.88 13.79
N ALA A 18 -3.94 16.76 14.27
CA ALA A 18 -4.00 15.48 13.55
C ALA A 18 -5.46 15.09 13.27
N ARG A 19 -6.34 15.13 14.29
CA ARG A 19 -7.77 14.84 14.11
C ARG A 19 -8.45 15.78 13.10
N ARG A 20 -8.17 17.09 13.18
CA ARG A 20 -8.70 18.08 12.21
C ARG A 20 -8.23 17.81 10.78
N ILE A 21 -6.97 17.46 10.60
CA ILE A 21 -6.38 17.18 9.29
C ILE A 21 -6.99 15.92 8.69
N VAL A 22 -7.00 14.82 9.44
CA VAL A 22 -7.56 13.55 8.96
C VAL A 22 -9.07 13.70 8.68
N GLY A 23 -9.79 14.50 9.46
CA GLY A 23 -11.18 14.86 9.16
C GLY A 23 -11.35 15.58 7.82
N LYS A 24 -10.50 16.58 7.52
CA LYS A 24 -10.52 17.25 6.20
C LYS A 24 -10.17 16.32 5.06
N LEU A 25 -9.22 15.40 5.27
CA LEU A 25 -8.88 14.37 4.28
C LEU A 25 -10.07 13.44 4.04
N ARG A 26 -10.81 13.08 5.09
CA ARG A 26 -12.04 12.30 4.94
C ARG A 26 -13.11 13.06 4.16
N ASP A 27 -13.34 14.33 4.47
CA ASP A 27 -14.31 15.17 3.74
C ASP A 27 -13.93 15.29 2.25
N LEU A 28 -12.63 15.40 1.96
CA LEU A 28 -12.12 15.35 0.60
C LEU A 28 -12.40 13.99 -0.06
N ALA A 29 -12.12 12.87 0.61
CA ALA A 29 -12.41 11.54 0.07
C ALA A 29 -13.91 11.33 -0.20
N LEU A 30 -14.79 11.82 0.67
CA LEU A 30 -16.26 11.77 0.49
C LEU A 30 -16.75 12.59 -0.70
N SER A 31 -15.96 13.54 -1.19
CA SER A 31 -16.29 14.33 -2.38
C SER A 31 -15.90 13.64 -3.70
N LEU A 32 -15.15 12.53 -3.61
CA LEU A 32 -14.68 11.75 -4.76
C LEU A 32 -15.55 10.50 -4.99
N ASP A 33 -15.46 9.94 -6.19
CA ASP A 33 -16.25 8.78 -6.62
C ASP A 33 -15.64 7.46 -6.14
N PHE A 34 -15.59 7.27 -4.82
CA PHE A 34 -15.19 6.03 -4.17
C PHE A 34 -16.41 5.20 -3.77
N ASP A 35 -16.27 3.87 -3.81
CA ASP A 35 -17.36 2.96 -3.42
C ASP A 35 -17.72 3.12 -1.93
N GLU A 36 -16.73 3.32 -1.05
CA GLU A 36 -16.94 3.52 0.38
C GLU A 36 -15.85 4.39 1.01
N VAL A 37 -16.24 5.21 2.00
CA VAL A 37 -15.34 5.93 2.90
C VAL A 37 -15.82 5.69 4.33
N SER A 38 -15.01 5.00 5.14
CA SER A 38 -15.39 4.65 6.51
C SER A 38 -15.50 5.88 7.40
N GLU A 39 -16.10 5.73 8.58
CA GLU A 39 -15.99 6.71 9.65
C GLU A 39 -14.54 6.90 10.12
N LEU A 40 -14.29 8.05 10.78
CA LEU A 40 -13.02 8.29 11.46
C LEU A 40 -12.90 7.38 12.69
N ILE A 41 -11.73 6.75 12.82
CA ILE A 41 -11.37 5.94 13.97
C ILE A 41 -10.17 6.61 14.65
N GLU A 42 -10.23 6.74 15.98
CA GLU A 42 -9.15 7.28 16.79
C GLU A 42 -8.79 6.28 17.89
N PHE A 43 -7.50 6.07 18.07
CA PHE A 43 -6.94 5.16 19.07
C PHE A 43 -5.82 5.86 19.84
N ARG A 44 -5.73 5.63 21.16
CA ARG A 44 -4.64 6.07 22.04
C ARG A 44 -4.21 4.94 22.96
N GLY A 45 -2.92 4.71 23.11
CA GLY A 45 -2.38 3.73 24.05
C GLY A 45 -0.87 3.66 24.01
N GLU A 46 -0.29 2.90 24.93
CA GLU A 46 1.17 2.85 25.07
C GLU A 46 1.80 1.86 24.08
N PRO A 47 3.02 2.12 23.59
CA PRO A 47 3.72 1.19 22.72
C PRO A 47 4.01 -0.13 23.45
N GLY A 48 3.68 -1.27 22.83
CA GLY A 48 4.01 -2.59 23.38
C GLY A 48 2.94 -3.21 24.29
N GLU A 49 1.83 -2.52 24.56
CA GLU A 49 0.68 -3.12 25.26
C GLU A 49 0.00 -4.18 24.38
N HIS A 50 -0.28 -5.35 24.97
CA HIS A 50 -1.13 -6.36 24.33
C HIS A 50 -2.55 -5.83 24.24
N ARG A 51 -3.21 -6.03 23.09
CA ARG A 51 -4.55 -5.48 22.83
C ARG A 51 -5.52 -6.60 22.53
N ASP A 52 -6.54 -6.70 23.37
CA ASP A 52 -7.62 -7.67 23.24
C ASP A 52 -8.63 -7.24 22.16
N ASP A 53 -8.78 -5.93 21.91
CA ASP A 53 -9.65 -5.41 20.86
C ASP A 53 -8.99 -5.52 19.48
N GLU A 54 -9.69 -6.17 18.55
CA GLU A 54 -9.19 -6.41 17.19
C GLU A 54 -8.99 -5.11 16.41
N THR A 55 -9.86 -4.12 16.59
CA THR A 55 -9.77 -2.83 15.90
C THR A 55 -8.52 -2.09 16.37
N GLU A 56 -8.31 -1.99 17.68
CA GLU A 56 -7.13 -1.35 18.24
C GLU A 56 -5.83 -2.06 17.84
N ARG A 57 -5.85 -3.39 17.75
CA ARG A 57 -4.71 -4.18 17.27
C ARG A 57 -4.39 -3.86 15.80
N LEU A 58 -5.41 -3.82 14.94
CA LEU A 58 -5.25 -3.47 13.52
C LEU A 58 -4.75 -2.04 13.35
N LEU A 59 -5.31 -1.07 14.09
CA LEU A 59 -4.85 0.32 14.08
C LEU A 59 -3.40 0.46 14.53
N SER A 60 -2.97 -0.34 15.51
CA SER A 60 -1.56 -0.40 15.90
C SER A 60 -0.68 -0.84 14.75
N ILE A 61 -1.09 -1.89 14.03
CA ILE A 61 -0.33 -2.45 12.90
C ILE A 61 -0.23 -1.43 11.77
N PHE A 62 -1.36 -0.85 11.35
CA PHE A 62 -1.39 0.09 10.24
C PHE A 62 -0.72 1.43 10.55
N GLY A 63 -0.81 1.88 11.81
CA GLY A 63 -0.11 3.08 12.26
C GLY A 63 1.37 2.84 12.60
N SER A 64 1.88 1.61 12.52
CA SER A 64 3.29 1.33 12.84
C SER A 64 4.23 1.83 11.76
N GLN A 65 5.40 2.27 12.21
CA GLN A 65 6.54 2.58 11.35
C GLN A 65 7.66 1.56 11.62
N TYR A 66 8.69 1.54 10.77
CA TYR A 66 9.81 0.63 10.96
C TYR A 66 11.12 1.42 10.92
N GLY A 67 11.94 1.25 11.95
CA GLY A 67 13.31 1.76 12.00
C GLY A 67 14.29 0.70 11.54
N GLN A 68 15.25 1.07 10.70
CA GLN A 68 16.35 0.20 10.31
C GLN A 68 17.55 0.42 11.23
N LYS A 69 18.20 -0.67 11.66
CA LYS A 69 19.41 -0.62 12.49
C LYS A 69 20.43 -1.62 12.00
N THR A 70 21.66 -1.17 11.77
CA THR A 70 22.81 -2.05 11.54
C THR A 70 23.43 -2.42 12.89
N MET A 71 23.58 -3.71 13.11
CA MET A 71 24.14 -4.31 14.32
C MET A 71 25.67 -4.36 14.25
N PRO A 72 26.38 -4.54 15.38
CA PRO A 72 27.85 -4.60 15.39
C PRO A 72 28.45 -5.72 14.51
N ASP A 73 27.69 -6.78 14.25
CA ASP A 73 28.06 -7.88 13.36
C ASP A 73 27.76 -7.61 11.87
N GLY A 74 27.23 -6.43 11.55
CA GLY A 74 26.85 -6.01 10.21
C GLY A 74 25.45 -6.44 9.78
N GLN A 75 24.70 -7.17 10.62
CA GLN A 75 23.32 -7.54 10.30
C GLN A 75 22.42 -6.30 10.34
N GLU A 76 21.55 -6.16 9.34
CA GLU A 76 20.47 -5.17 9.36
C GLU A 76 19.21 -5.79 9.97
N ILE A 77 18.61 -5.07 10.90
CA ILE A 77 17.32 -5.42 11.51
C ILE A 77 16.30 -4.31 11.31
N TRP A 78 15.04 -4.70 11.21
CA TRP A 78 13.89 -3.80 11.19
C TRP A 78 13.17 -3.87 12.53
N VAL A 79 13.09 -2.73 13.20
CA VAL A 79 12.46 -2.61 14.51
C VAL A 79 11.11 -1.93 14.34
N PRO A 80 9.99 -2.58 14.73
CA PRO A 80 8.68 -1.96 14.68
C PRO A 80 8.59 -0.81 15.69
N ILE A 81 8.05 0.31 15.24
CA ILE A 81 7.80 1.51 16.02
C ILE A 81 6.29 1.63 16.14
N ASN A 82 5.73 1.10 17.23
CA ASN A 82 4.29 1.12 17.48
C ASN A 82 3.80 2.55 17.76
N PRO A 83 2.61 2.93 17.28
CA PRO A 83 2.06 4.26 17.49
C PRO A 83 1.49 4.42 18.90
N ARG A 84 1.58 5.64 19.43
CA ARG A 84 0.94 6.10 20.68
C ARG A 84 -0.46 6.64 20.49
N HIS A 85 -0.70 7.21 19.31
CA HIS A 85 -1.96 7.83 18.94
C HIS A 85 -2.13 7.66 17.44
N VAL A 86 -3.31 7.23 17.01
CA VAL A 86 -3.69 7.05 15.61
C VAL A 86 -5.02 7.76 15.38
N VAL A 87 -5.13 8.52 14.31
CA VAL A 87 -6.41 8.93 13.72
C VAL A 87 -6.40 8.53 12.26
N CYS A 88 -7.36 7.73 11.81
CA CYS A 88 -7.41 7.28 10.42
C CYS A 88 -8.84 7.00 9.95
N PHE A 89 -8.99 6.77 8.66
CA PHE A 89 -10.18 6.20 8.03
C PHE A 89 -9.75 5.32 6.85
N ALA A 90 -10.68 4.52 6.36
CA ALA A 90 -10.49 3.65 5.22
C ALA A 90 -11.26 4.19 4.00
N ILE A 91 -10.68 4.01 2.83
CA ILE A 91 -11.30 4.23 1.52
C ILE A 91 -11.34 2.88 0.83
N GLN A 92 -12.51 2.46 0.36
CA GLN A 92 -12.62 1.42 -0.66
C GLN A 92 -12.74 2.13 -2.01
N PRO A 93 -11.67 2.19 -2.83
CA PRO A 93 -11.72 2.90 -4.10
C PRO A 93 -12.80 2.35 -5.02
N THR A 94 -12.69 1.06 -5.34
CA THR A 94 -13.71 0.30 -6.05
C THR A 94 -13.69 -1.15 -5.62
N ARG A 95 -14.74 -1.92 -5.92
CA ARG A 95 -14.68 -3.38 -5.81
C ARG A 95 -13.49 -3.93 -6.61
N GLY A 96 -12.78 -4.89 -6.02
CA GLY A 96 -11.57 -5.48 -6.60
C GLY A 96 -10.27 -4.74 -6.30
N SER A 97 -10.28 -3.53 -5.72
CA SER A 97 -9.06 -2.97 -5.14
C SER A 97 -8.89 -3.42 -3.68
N GLU A 98 -7.67 -3.34 -3.17
CA GLU A 98 -7.43 -3.30 -1.73
C GLU A 98 -8.10 -2.05 -1.14
N THR A 99 -8.34 -2.07 0.18
CA THR A 99 -8.79 -0.90 0.93
C THR A 99 -7.59 -0.01 1.22
N ALA A 100 -7.64 1.24 0.76
CA ALA A 100 -6.65 2.24 1.13
C ALA A 100 -6.96 2.76 2.53
N GLN A 101 -5.93 3.06 3.32
CA GLN A 101 -6.12 3.64 4.64
C GLN A 101 -5.33 4.92 4.76
N VAL A 102 -6.01 5.96 5.22
CA VAL A 102 -5.44 7.30 5.33
C VAL A 102 -5.49 7.71 6.79
N GLY A 103 -4.36 8.13 7.33
CA GLY A 103 -4.30 8.54 8.72
C GLY A 103 -3.09 9.38 9.06
N LEU A 104 -2.96 9.61 10.36
CA LEU A 104 -1.82 10.22 11.01
C LEU A 104 -1.61 9.50 12.34
N ALA A 105 -0.39 9.03 12.56
CA ALA A 105 0.01 8.37 13.80
C ALA A 105 1.19 9.07 14.45
N ALA A 106 1.18 9.20 15.78
CA ALA A 106 2.32 9.68 16.55
C ALA A 106 3.09 8.51 17.15
N HIS A 107 4.41 8.64 17.20
CA HIS A 107 5.31 7.57 17.62
C HIS A 107 6.22 8.01 18.78
N PRO A 108 6.77 7.06 19.55
CA PRO A 108 7.82 7.38 20.50
C PRO A 108 9.06 7.97 19.80
N ALA A 109 9.73 8.91 20.45
CA ALA A 109 10.98 9.50 19.97
C ALA A 109 12.17 8.52 20.02
N VAL A 110 12.10 7.57 20.95
CA VAL A 110 13.09 6.52 21.16
C VAL A 110 12.34 5.21 21.38
N VAL A 111 12.77 4.15 20.69
CA VAL A 111 12.29 2.78 20.92
C VAL A 111 13.41 1.97 21.56
N GLU A 112 13.03 1.21 22.59
CA GLU A 112 13.85 0.18 23.21
C GLU A 112 13.58 -1.16 22.50
N TYR A 113 14.64 -1.90 22.17
CA TYR A 113 14.52 -3.27 21.67
C TYR A 113 15.60 -4.16 22.26
N GLU A 114 15.25 -5.41 22.56
CA GLU A 114 16.21 -6.42 22.99
C GLU A 114 16.73 -7.22 21.80
N HIS A 115 18.05 -7.41 21.74
CA HIS A 115 18.68 -8.31 20.78
C HIS A 115 19.84 -9.05 21.44
N LEU A 116 19.83 -10.38 21.36
CA LEU A 116 20.84 -11.25 21.97
C LEU A 116 21.11 -10.94 23.46
N GLY A 117 20.05 -10.60 24.22
CA GLY A 117 20.13 -10.28 25.64
C GLY A 117 20.73 -8.91 25.96
N THR A 118 20.90 -8.05 24.95
CA THR A 118 21.32 -6.66 25.13
C THR A 118 20.20 -5.71 24.73
N THR A 119 19.92 -4.72 25.58
CA THR A 119 18.99 -3.64 25.29
C THR A 119 19.66 -2.60 24.40
N HIS A 120 18.98 -2.26 23.32
CA HIS A 120 19.40 -1.23 22.37
C HIS A 120 18.32 -0.16 22.24
N TYR A 121 18.75 1.05 21.88
CA TYR A 121 17.89 2.20 21.69
C TYR A 121 18.01 2.74 20.26
N ILE A 122 16.86 3.05 19.66
CA ILE A 122 16.77 3.66 18.33
C ILE A 122 16.08 5.01 18.47
N GLU A 123 16.78 6.07 18.10
CA GLU A 123 16.15 7.37 17.85
C GLU A 123 15.33 7.27 16.57
N THR A 124 14.03 7.54 16.66
CA THR A 124 13.10 7.31 15.53
C THR A 124 13.05 8.49 14.56
N GLY A 125 13.47 9.68 14.99
CA GLY A 125 13.27 10.92 14.24
C GLY A 125 11.80 11.40 14.17
N LEU A 126 10.88 10.72 14.85
CA LEU A 126 9.42 10.99 14.77
C LEU A 126 8.90 11.90 15.89
N ALA A 127 9.79 12.46 16.71
CA ALA A 127 9.40 13.32 17.83
C ALA A 127 8.61 14.57 17.35
N GLY A 128 7.34 14.66 17.76
CA GLY A 128 6.45 15.76 17.39
C GLY A 128 6.01 15.77 15.91
N VAL A 129 6.21 14.64 15.22
CA VAL A 129 5.75 14.41 13.85
C VAL A 129 4.68 13.33 13.90
N TYR A 130 3.56 13.58 13.22
CA TYR A 130 2.62 12.53 12.87
C TYR A 130 2.98 12.01 11.49
N SER A 131 3.07 10.69 11.34
CA SER A 131 3.35 10.01 10.08
C SER A 131 2.38 8.88 9.81
N TRP A 132 2.23 8.52 8.53
CA TRP A 132 1.41 7.41 8.07
C TRP A 132 1.94 6.89 6.75
N SER A 133 2.01 5.57 6.59
CA SER A 133 2.52 4.94 5.38
C SER A 133 1.62 3.78 4.99
N GLN A 134 1.21 3.71 3.72
CA GLN A 134 0.28 2.69 3.24
C GLN A 134 0.51 2.39 1.76
N CYS A 135 0.18 1.17 1.34
CA CYS A 135 0.17 0.76 -0.07
C CYS A 135 -1.17 0.14 -0.43
N CYS A 136 -1.82 0.63 -1.48
CA CYS A 136 -3.09 0.11 -1.97
C CYS A 136 -2.93 -0.50 -3.36
N LYS A 137 -3.16 -1.81 -3.51
CA LYS A 137 -3.22 -2.46 -4.84
C LYS A 137 -4.56 -2.20 -5.49
N THR A 138 -4.52 -1.65 -6.70
CA THR A 138 -5.74 -1.40 -7.48
C THR A 138 -5.92 -2.39 -8.61
N GLN A 139 -4.91 -3.20 -8.95
CA GLN A 139 -4.89 -4.06 -10.15
C GLN A 139 -6.14 -4.93 -10.34
N TYR A 140 -6.67 -5.55 -9.29
CA TYR A 140 -7.75 -6.53 -9.45
C TYR A 140 -9.08 -5.85 -9.74
N ALA A 141 -9.23 -4.55 -9.49
CA ALA A 141 -10.37 -3.77 -9.96
C ALA A 141 -10.50 -3.82 -11.50
N GLY A 142 -9.40 -4.13 -12.20
CA GLY A 142 -9.33 -4.30 -13.65
C GLY A 142 -9.89 -5.61 -14.18
N LEU A 143 -10.23 -6.57 -13.31
CA LEU A 143 -10.84 -7.83 -13.74
C LEU A 143 -12.26 -7.61 -14.25
N LYS A 144 -12.66 -8.38 -15.28
CA LYS A 144 -13.97 -8.26 -15.92
C LYS A 144 -15.14 -8.35 -14.92
N GLN A 145 -15.05 -9.24 -13.93
CA GLN A 145 -16.08 -9.41 -12.89
C GLN A 145 -16.26 -8.21 -11.97
N TYR A 146 -15.30 -7.27 -11.96
CA TYR A 146 -15.35 -6.05 -11.18
C TYR A 146 -15.56 -4.80 -12.03
N GLY A 147 -15.67 -4.93 -13.36
CA GLY A 147 -15.94 -3.81 -14.27
C GLY A 147 -14.80 -3.49 -15.24
N GLY A 148 -13.74 -4.30 -15.27
CA GLY A 148 -12.68 -4.18 -16.28
C GLY A 148 -11.79 -2.95 -16.09
N VAL A 149 -11.07 -2.59 -17.15
CA VAL A 149 -10.14 -1.45 -17.18
C VAL A 149 -10.77 -0.15 -16.68
N ALA A 150 -12.04 0.11 -17.02
CA ALA A 150 -12.74 1.32 -16.57
C ALA A 150 -12.84 1.40 -15.03
N ASN A 151 -13.09 0.28 -14.35
CA ASN A 151 -13.15 0.22 -12.90
C ASN A 151 -11.77 0.34 -12.25
N PHE A 152 -10.74 -0.27 -12.86
CA PHE A 152 -9.35 -0.03 -12.45
C PHE A 152 -8.95 1.44 -12.52
N LEU A 153 -9.27 2.11 -13.63
CA LEU A 153 -8.95 3.53 -13.80
C LEU A 153 -9.69 4.38 -12.77
N ARG A 154 -10.96 4.08 -12.47
CA ARG A 154 -11.70 4.76 -11.40
C ARG A 154 -10.99 4.63 -10.05
N ALA A 155 -10.59 3.42 -9.66
CA ALA A 155 -9.86 3.19 -8.42
C ALA A 155 -8.52 3.93 -8.36
N HIS A 156 -7.67 3.71 -9.37
CA HIS A 156 -6.30 4.21 -9.36
C HIS A 156 -6.25 5.73 -9.52
N LEU A 157 -6.98 6.28 -10.49
CA LEU A 157 -7.03 7.73 -10.71
C LEU A 157 -7.77 8.44 -9.57
N GLY A 158 -8.76 7.80 -8.95
CA GLY A 158 -9.44 8.34 -7.77
C GLY A 158 -8.48 8.53 -6.60
N LEU A 159 -7.66 7.51 -6.28
CA LEU A 159 -6.63 7.62 -5.24
C LEU A 159 -5.55 8.66 -5.58
N VAL A 160 -5.12 8.72 -6.84
CA VAL A 160 -4.18 9.75 -7.29
C VAL A 160 -4.76 11.16 -7.14
N ALA A 161 -6.01 11.38 -7.56
CA ALA A 161 -6.69 12.66 -7.43
C ALA A 161 -6.90 13.05 -5.96
N PHE A 162 -7.17 12.06 -5.10
CA PHE A 162 -7.22 12.25 -3.66
C PHE A 162 -5.87 12.74 -3.10
N LEU A 163 -4.77 12.05 -3.43
CA LEU A 163 -3.43 12.40 -2.94
C LEU A 163 -2.95 13.76 -3.48
N ASP A 164 -3.26 14.09 -4.74
CA ASP A 164 -2.97 15.40 -5.33
C ASP A 164 -3.66 16.53 -4.57
N GLN A 165 -4.95 16.36 -4.27
CA GLN A 165 -5.72 17.35 -3.50
C GLN A 165 -5.29 17.41 -2.03
N ALA A 166 -4.98 16.26 -1.42
CA ALA A 166 -4.45 16.20 -0.07
C ALA A 166 -3.12 16.99 0.05
N ARG A 167 -2.24 16.89 -0.95
CA ARG A 167 -0.96 17.62 -0.98
C ARG A 167 -1.16 19.14 -1.03
N GLN A 168 -2.22 19.62 -1.66
CA GLN A 168 -2.56 21.04 -1.72
C GLN A 168 -2.95 21.62 -0.35
N THR A 169 -3.25 20.77 0.64
CA THR A 169 -3.56 21.21 2.02
C THR A 169 -2.32 21.55 2.86
N GLY A 170 -1.12 21.43 2.28
CA GLY A 170 0.16 21.74 2.93
C GLY A 170 0.81 20.55 3.64
N LEU A 171 0.28 19.34 3.44
CA LEU A 171 0.86 18.10 3.97
C LEU A 171 2.10 17.69 3.17
N SER A 172 3.09 17.12 3.86
CA SER A 172 4.18 16.42 3.19
C SER A 172 3.68 15.06 2.75
N ILE A 173 3.52 14.87 1.44
CA ILE A 173 3.07 13.61 0.85
C ILE A 173 4.11 13.13 -0.15
N GLU A 174 4.64 11.94 0.10
CA GLU A 174 5.48 11.18 -0.82
C GLU A 174 4.67 10.03 -1.41
N VAL A 175 4.85 9.74 -2.70
CA VAL A 175 4.08 8.71 -3.40
C VAL A 175 5.03 7.89 -4.27
N SER A 176 4.92 6.58 -4.16
CA SER A 176 5.55 5.60 -5.04
C SER A 176 4.45 4.82 -5.74
N ASP A 177 4.49 4.80 -7.07
CA ASP A 177 3.47 4.20 -7.92
C ASP A 177 4.12 3.20 -8.86
N ASP A 178 3.79 1.93 -8.71
CA ASP A 178 4.36 0.83 -9.51
C ASP A 178 3.98 0.93 -11.00
N SER A 179 2.97 1.75 -11.35
CA SER A 179 2.60 2.03 -12.75
C SER A 179 3.38 3.18 -13.38
N GLY A 180 4.04 4.01 -12.56
CA GLY A 180 4.66 5.26 -13.00
C GLY A 180 3.68 6.40 -13.33
N TYR A 181 2.36 6.19 -13.23
CA TYR A 181 1.36 7.21 -13.55
C TYR A 181 1.50 8.44 -12.66
N TRP A 182 1.87 8.29 -11.40
CA TRP A 182 2.10 9.42 -10.50
C TRP A 182 3.08 10.45 -11.06
N ALA A 183 4.16 10.00 -11.71
CA ALA A 183 5.18 10.86 -12.29
C ALA A 183 4.79 11.33 -13.70
N ASP A 184 4.41 10.37 -14.56
CA ASP A 184 4.26 10.62 -15.99
C ASP A 184 2.90 11.22 -16.36
N ARG A 185 1.87 10.96 -15.52
CA ARG A 185 0.45 11.27 -15.80
C ARG A 185 -0.04 10.70 -17.14
N ASP A 186 0.62 9.65 -17.63
CA ASP A 186 0.33 9.02 -18.90
C ASP A 186 -0.65 7.86 -18.70
N ARG A 187 -1.90 8.11 -19.09
CA ARG A 187 -2.97 7.12 -18.99
C ARG A 187 -2.73 5.89 -19.87
N THR A 188 -2.12 6.06 -21.04
CA THR A 188 -1.83 4.93 -21.92
C THR A 188 -0.80 4.00 -21.29
N LYS A 189 0.25 4.56 -20.67
CA LYS A 189 1.21 3.76 -19.90
C LYS A 189 0.53 3.05 -18.72
N LEU A 190 -0.35 3.73 -18.00
CA LEU A 190 -1.10 3.12 -16.88
C LEU A 190 -1.92 1.91 -17.32
N GLU A 191 -2.64 2.01 -18.45
CA GLU A 191 -3.41 0.89 -19.01
C GLU A 191 -2.49 -0.25 -19.47
N GLN A 192 -1.35 0.06 -20.08
CA GLN A 192 -0.33 -0.94 -20.45
C GLN A 192 0.28 -1.64 -19.23
N SER A 193 0.53 -0.90 -18.14
CA SER A 193 1.02 -1.47 -16.88
C SER A 193 0.02 -2.45 -16.28
N LEU A 194 -1.28 -2.15 -16.34
CA LEU A 194 -2.33 -3.09 -15.90
C LEU A 194 -2.25 -4.40 -16.70
N ASP A 195 -2.18 -4.30 -18.03
CA ASP A 195 -2.10 -5.45 -18.92
C ASP A 195 -0.86 -6.31 -18.62
N ARG A 196 0.31 -5.68 -18.46
CA ARG A 196 1.57 -6.36 -18.13
C ARG A 196 1.48 -7.08 -16.79
N TRP A 197 0.98 -6.42 -15.74
CA TRP A 197 0.84 -7.02 -14.42
C TRP A 197 -0.16 -8.16 -14.39
N ASN A 198 -1.30 -8.03 -15.08
CA ASN A 198 -2.27 -9.12 -15.21
C ASN A 198 -1.67 -10.31 -15.96
N GLY A 199 -0.88 -10.06 -17.02
CA GLY A 199 -0.16 -11.09 -17.75
C GLY A 199 0.86 -11.83 -16.87
N LEU A 200 1.75 -11.09 -16.20
CA LEU A 200 2.76 -11.65 -15.31
C LEU A 200 2.16 -12.53 -14.21
N ILE A 201 1.08 -12.05 -13.59
CA ILE A 201 0.42 -12.80 -12.52
C ILE A 201 -0.25 -14.04 -13.08
N ALA A 202 -0.92 -13.97 -14.24
CA ALA A 202 -1.52 -15.14 -14.86
C ALA A 202 -0.44 -16.18 -15.25
N ALA A 203 0.68 -15.76 -15.83
CA ALA A 203 1.82 -16.61 -16.17
C ALA A 203 2.41 -17.31 -14.94
N PHE A 204 2.67 -16.57 -13.86
CA PHE A 204 3.18 -17.14 -12.61
C PHE A 204 2.19 -18.13 -11.99
N ALA A 205 0.92 -17.75 -11.97
CA ALA A 205 -0.16 -18.52 -11.40
C ALA A 205 -0.37 -19.84 -12.19
N GLY A 206 -0.27 -19.80 -13.52
CA GLY A 206 -0.35 -20.94 -14.41
C GLY A 206 0.81 -21.93 -14.28
N GLN A 207 2.06 -21.43 -14.26
CA GLN A 207 3.23 -22.28 -13.98
C GLN A 207 3.15 -23.00 -12.63
N LEU A 208 2.54 -22.35 -11.63
CA LEU A 208 2.36 -22.92 -10.30
C LEU A 208 1.25 -23.98 -10.26
N LYS A 209 0.15 -23.76 -11.00
CA LYS A 209 -0.91 -24.74 -11.25
C LYS A 209 -0.37 -25.98 -11.95
N ASP A 210 0.48 -25.81 -12.97
CA ASP A 210 1.08 -26.93 -13.71
C ASP A 210 2.03 -27.77 -12.86
N ARG A 211 2.69 -27.16 -11.86
CA ARG A 211 3.63 -27.85 -10.96
C ARG A 211 2.97 -28.50 -9.74
N LEU A 212 1.89 -27.92 -9.22
CA LEU A 212 1.26 -28.36 -7.96
C LEU A 212 -0.09 -29.07 -8.15
N GLY A 213 -0.63 -29.09 -9.38
CA GLY A 213 -1.96 -29.63 -9.66
C GLY A 213 -3.10 -28.71 -9.17
N THR A 214 -4.34 -29.08 -9.51
CA THR A 214 -5.56 -28.32 -9.18
C THR A 214 -6.23 -28.72 -7.86
N ASP A 215 -5.59 -29.57 -7.04
CA ASP A 215 -6.22 -30.07 -5.82
C ASP A 215 -6.37 -28.96 -4.77
N ALA A 216 -7.59 -28.84 -4.24
CA ALA A 216 -8.02 -27.75 -3.36
C ALA A 216 -7.29 -27.70 -2.00
N GLU A 217 -6.53 -28.74 -1.64
CA GLU A 217 -5.76 -28.82 -0.39
C GLU A 217 -4.32 -28.30 -0.50
N THR A 218 -3.75 -28.21 -1.72
CA THR A 218 -2.35 -27.79 -1.97
C THR A 218 -2.22 -26.69 -3.03
N GLY A 219 -3.30 -26.34 -3.75
CA GLY A 219 -3.31 -25.34 -4.80
C GLY A 219 -3.13 -23.90 -4.27
N VAL A 220 -2.33 -23.11 -4.97
CA VAL A 220 -2.22 -21.68 -4.67
C VAL A 220 -3.53 -20.98 -5.03
N GLN A 221 -4.05 -20.18 -4.11
CA GLN A 221 -5.22 -19.36 -4.35
C GLN A 221 -4.80 -17.92 -4.64
N ALA A 222 -5.11 -17.46 -5.85
CA ALA A 222 -4.92 -16.09 -6.30
C ALA A 222 -6.20 -15.63 -7.03
N PRO A 223 -6.71 -14.41 -6.77
CA PRO A 223 -7.91 -13.90 -7.43
C PRO A 223 -7.86 -13.96 -8.97
N ILE A 224 -6.66 -13.88 -9.56
CA ILE A 224 -6.45 -13.98 -11.01
C ILE A 224 -6.94 -15.30 -11.61
N PHE A 225 -6.94 -16.41 -10.84
CA PHE A 225 -7.41 -17.71 -11.33
C PHE A 225 -8.90 -17.73 -11.63
N THR A 226 -9.65 -16.75 -11.11
CA THR A 226 -11.08 -16.59 -11.38
C THR A 226 -11.35 -15.75 -12.63
N ALA A 227 -10.31 -15.19 -13.28
CA ALA A 227 -10.46 -14.40 -14.49
C ALA A 227 -11.00 -15.28 -15.65
N PRO A 228 -12.09 -14.88 -16.33
CA PRO A 228 -12.66 -15.67 -17.44
C PRO A 228 -11.72 -15.84 -18.63
N ASP A 229 -10.73 -14.96 -18.75
CA ASP A 229 -9.71 -14.90 -19.80
C ASP A 229 -8.31 -15.26 -19.28
N PHE A 230 -8.24 -15.98 -18.16
CA PHE A 230 -6.98 -16.39 -17.51
C PHE A 230 -5.97 -17.00 -18.48
N GLU A 231 -6.38 -17.94 -19.33
CA GLU A 231 -5.50 -18.62 -20.29
C GLU A 231 -4.87 -17.64 -21.31
N HIS A 232 -5.57 -16.55 -21.64
CA HIS A 232 -5.05 -15.52 -22.54
C HIS A 232 -4.06 -14.59 -21.83
N LEU A 233 -4.37 -14.19 -20.59
CA LEU A 233 -3.45 -13.41 -19.75
C LEU A 233 -2.17 -14.19 -19.47
N GLU A 234 -2.28 -15.50 -19.20
CA GLU A 234 -1.16 -16.41 -18.97
C GLU A 234 -0.24 -16.49 -20.20
N ALA A 235 -0.83 -16.72 -21.38
CA ALA A 235 -0.08 -16.78 -22.63
C ALA A 235 0.63 -15.47 -22.97
N LYS A 236 -0.02 -14.31 -22.73
CA LYS A 236 0.58 -12.98 -22.93
C LYS A 236 1.74 -12.74 -21.96
N GLY A 237 1.57 -13.07 -20.68
CA GLY A 237 2.64 -12.92 -19.68
C GLY A 237 3.85 -13.82 -19.92
N LEU A 238 3.64 -15.04 -20.44
CA LEU A 238 4.73 -15.94 -20.84
C LEU A 238 5.53 -15.40 -22.04
N ALA A 239 4.86 -14.75 -22.99
CA ALA A 239 5.51 -14.12 -24.14
C ALA A 239 6.39 -12.94 -23.70
N ASP A 240 5.85 -12.03 -22.88
CA ASP A 240 6.58 -10.87 -22.34
C ASP A 240 7.77 -11.28 -21.44
N TRP A 241 7.71 -12.45 -20.79
CA TRP A 241 8.81 -13.00 -19.97
C TRP A 241 9.97 -13.57 -20.82
N SER A 242 9.70 -13.93 -22.07
CA SER A 242 10.65 -14.59 -22.96
C SER A 242 11.44 -13.65 -23.88
N GLU A 243 11.07 -12.37 -23.92
CA GLU A 243 11.81 -11.33 -24.64
C GLU A 243 12.80 -10.64 -23.68
N PRO A 244 14.12 -10.74 -23.89
CA PRO A 244 15.07 -9.89 -23.18
C PRO A 244 14.82 -8.43 -23.58
N GLU A 245 14.73 -7.53 -22.59
CA GLU A 245 14.76 -6.09 -22.83
C GLU A 245 16.04 -5.77 -23.63
N GLU A 246 15.89 -5.33 -24.89
CA GLU A 246 17.02 -4.79 -25.66
C GLU A 246 17.54 -3.56 -24.91
N GLU A 247 18.71 -3.71 -24.28
CA GLU A 247 19.47 -2.60 -23.71
C GLU A 247 19.76 -1.59 -24.84
N ASP A 248 19.23 -0.37 -24.70
CA ASP A 248 19.60 0.79 -25.50
C ASP A 248 21.11 1.06 -25.30
N GLU A 249 21.95 0.48 -26.18
CA GLU A 249 23.34 0.87 -26.37
C GLU A 249 23.39 2.28 -26.99
N ALA A 250 23.22 3.31 -26.16
CA ALA A 250 23.70 4.65 -26.50
C ALA A 250 25.23 4.67 -26.38
N SER A 251 25.88 4.53 -27.54
CA SER A 251 27.32 4.71 -27.77
C SER A 251 27.84 6.09 -27.26
N PRO A 252 29.15 6.18 -26.91
CA PRO A 252 29.78 7.40 -26.37
C PRO A 252 29.83 8.60 -27.34
#